data_AF-A0A2X2WVJ0-F1
#
_entry.id   AF-A0A2X2WVJ0-F1
#
_cell.length_a   1.000
_cell.length_b   1.000
_cell.length_c   1.000
_cell.angle_alpha   90.00
_cell.angle_beta   90.00
_cell.angle_gamma   90.00
#
_symmetry.space_group_name_H-M   'P 1'
#
loop_
_entity.id
_entity.type
_entity.pdbx_description
1 polymer ?
#
loop_
_entity_poly.entity_id
_entity_poly.type
_entity_poly.pdbx_seq_one_letter_code
_entity_poly.pdbx_strand_id
1 'polypeptide(L)' 'MKTTLKLQKRKLKKSELKKITGNGSDTCYDGFCRMGIDEPWQLGAGDQNGFCCQL' A
#
# COMPACT_ATOMS: atom_id res chain seq x y z
N MET A 1 -27.87 -19.63 -7.03
CA MET A 1 -26.75 -20.58 -6.82
C MET A 1 -25.81 -19.99 -5.78
N LYS A 2 -25.53 -20.69 -4.68
CA LYS A 2 -24.68 -20.19 -3.58
C LYS A 2 -23.24 -20.62 -3.85
N THR A 3 -22.38 -19.71 -4.32
CA THR A 3 -20.95 -19.96 -4.56
C THR A 3 -20.22 -19.96 -3.22
N THR A 4 -20.08 -21.13 -2.61
CA THR A 4 -19.28 -21.31 -1.40
C THR A 4 -17.80 -21.17 -1.77
N LEU A 5 -17.21 -20.01 -1.49
CA LEU A 5 -15.76 -19.81 -1.57
C LEU A 5 -15.07 -20.79 -0.61
N LYS A 6 -14.42 -21.81 -1.17
CA LYS A 6 -13.52 -22.69 -0.41
C LYS A 6 -12.30 -21.88 -0.02
N LEU A 7 -12.37 -21.17 1.11
CA LEU A 7 -11.21 -20.55 1.74
C LEU A 7 -10.22 -21.67 2.09
N GLN A 8 -9.26 -21.93 1.19
CA GLN A 8 -8.14 -22.81 1.48
C GLN A 8 -7.25 -22.10 2.50
N LYS A 9 -7.54 -22.29 3.79
CA LYS A 9 -6.73 -21.77 4.89
C LYS A 9 -5.45 -22.58 5.03
N ARG A 10 -4.59 -22.56 4.02
CA ARG A 10 -3.24 -23.12 4.14
C ARG A 10 -2.46 -22.23 5.10
N LYS A 11 -1.95 -22.82 6.17
CA LYS A 11 -1.02 -22.13 7.08
C LYS A 11 0.29 -21.88 6.35
N LEU A 12 0.66 -20.61 6.20
CA LEU A 12 1.91 -20.21 5.57
C LEU A 12 3.10 -20.56 6.48
N LYS A 13 4.20 -21.01 5.88
CA LYS A 13 5.46 -21.25 6.61
C LYS A 13 6.13 -19.91 6.94
N LYS A 14 7.01 -19.89 7.95
CA LYS A 14 7.75 -18.69 8.37
C LYS A 14 8.53 -18.03 7.23
N SER A 15 9.09 -18.82 6.32
CA SER A 15 9.77 -18.33 5.12
C SER A 15 8.81 -17.68 4.12
N GLU A 16 7.56 -18.13 4.05
CA GLU A 16 6.53 -17.57 3.18
C GLU A 16 5.97 -16.29 3.78
N LEU A 17 5.76 -16.24 5.10
CA LEU A 17 5.36 -15.02 5.82
C LEU A 17 6.37 -13.89 5.63
N LYS A 18 7.68 -14.19 5.66
CA LYS A 18 8.73 -13.19 5.40
C LYS A 18 8.75 -12.69 3.94
N LYS A 19 8.21 -13.47 3.01
CA LYS A 19 8.05 -13.08 1.60
C LYS A 19 6.77 -12.29 1.36
N ILE A 20 5.85 -12.25 2.33
CA ILE A 20 4.79 -11.25 2.35
C ILE A 20 5.45 -9.93 2.72
N THR A 21 5.99 -9.27 1.72
CA THR A 21 6.18 -7.83 1.80
C THR A 21 4.80 -7.21 1.72
N GLY A 22 4.46 -6.34 2.65
CA GLY A 22 3.32 -5.43 2.52
C GLY A 22 3.63 -4.43 1.42
N ASN A 23 3.82 -4.90 0.19
CA ASN A 23 3.88 -4.06 -0.98
C ASN A 23 2.43 -3.77 -1.39
N GLY A 24 1.71 -3.10 -0.50
CA GLY A 24 0.56 -2.32 -0.89
C GLY A 24 1.12 -1.11 -1.62
N SER A 25 1.23 -1.24 -2.94
CA SER A 25 1.06 -0.09 -3.80
C SER A 25 -0.14 0.73 -3.31
N ASP A 26 -0.06 2.05 -3.40
CA ASP A 26 -1.21 2.95 -3.25
C ASP A 26 -1.74 3.19 -1.83
N THR A 27 -0.99 2.88 -0.76
CA THR A 27 -1.36 3.41 0.57
C THR A 27 -0.89 4.85 0.70
N CYS A 28 -1.78 5.75 0.31
CA CYS A 28 -1.62 7.18 0.49
C CYS A 28 -2.02 7.55 1.92
N TYR A 29 -1.10 8.15 2.66
CA TYR A 29 -1.33 8.59 4.03
C TYR A 29 -1.60 10.08 4.03
N ASP A 30 -2.64 10.53 4.73
CA ASP A 30 -2.89 11.95 4.91
C ASP A 30 -1.71 12.62 5.60
N GLY A 31 -1.15 13.66 4.97
CA GLY A 31 0.02 14.35 5.49
C GLY A 31 0.51 15.46 4.57
N PHE A 32 1.83 15.63 4.52
CA PHE A 32 2.48 16.50 3.55
C PHE A 32 3.07 15.66 2.42
N CYS A 33 2.92 16.14 1.19
CA CYS A 33 3.45 15.50 -0.01
C CYS A 33 3.94 16.54 -1.02
N ARG A 34 4.72 16.15 -2.03
CA ARG A 34 5.17 16.99 -3.14
C ARG A 34 4.92 16.30 -4.49
N MET A 35 4.71 17.06 -5.56
CA MET A 35 4.49 16.49 -6.91
C MET A 35 5.80 16.15 -7.63
N GLY A 36 6.89 16.84 -7.26
CA GLY A 36 8.22 16.70 -7.84
C GLY A 36 9.29 16.96 -6.79
N ILE A 37 10.55 16.65 -7.11
CA ILE A 37 11.67 16.79 -6.15
C ILE A 37 11.87 18.26 -5.74
N ASP A 38 11.66 19.19 -6.68
CA ASP A 38 11.88 20.63 -6.50
C ASP A 38 10.57 21.41 -6.23
N GLU A 39 9.44 20.70 -6.14
CA GLU A 39 8.14 21.31 -5.86
C GLU A 39 7.94 21.49 -4.34
N PRO A 40 7.20 22.54 -3.90
CA PRO A 40 6.92 22.75 -2.50
C PRO A 40 6.07 21.63 -1.90
N TRP A 41 6.26 21.38 -0.60
CA TRP A 41 5.40 20.49 0.16
C TRP A 41 4.00 21.10 0.29
N GLN A 42 2.99 20.30 0.02
CA GLN A 42 1.58 20.64 0.14
C GLN A 42 0.85 19.60 1.00
N LEU A 43 -0.27 20.00 1.60
CA LEU A 43 -1.15 19.09 2.33
C LEU A 43 -1.88 18.18 1.34
N GLY A 44 -1.75 16.87 1.54
CA GLY A 44 -2.35 15.86 0.67
C GLY A 44 -1.97 14.44 1.06
N ALA A 45 -2.61 13.46 0.45
CA ALA A 45 -2.30 12.06 0.69
C ALA A 45 -0.97 11.71 -0.02
N GLY A 46 0.04 11.32 0.75
CA GLY A 46 1.40 11.07 0.26
C GLY A 46 1.80 9.60 0.34
N ASP A 47 2.69 9.19 -0.55
CA ASP A 47 3.34 7.89 -0.49
C ASP A 47 4.49 7.89 0.56
N GLN A 48 5.08 6.72 0.78
CA GLN A 48 6.21 6.55 1.68
C GLN A 48 7.49 7.33 1.29
N ASN A 49 7.56 7.84 0.06
CA ASN A 49 8.66 8.63 -0.46
C ASN A 49 8.37 10.14 -0.40
N GLY A 50 7.20 10.53 0.11
CA GLY A 50 6.74 11.90 0.23
C GLY A 50 6.15 12.49 -1.07
N PHE A 51 5.86 11.67 -2.08
CA PHE A 51 5.20 12.14 -3.30
C PHE A 51 3.68 12.09 -3.16
N CYS A 52 3.00 13.09 -3.72
CA CYS A 52 1.54 13.14 -3.67
C CYS A 52 0.93 12.02 -4.50
N CYS A 53 -0.03 11.32 -3.91
CA CYS A 53 -0.87 10.41 -4.65
C CYS A 53 -1.86 11.18 -5.52
N GLN A 54 -1.94 10.78 -6.78
CA GLN A 54 -3.01 11.20 -7.67
C GLN A 54 -4.21 10.27 -7.43
N LEU A 55 -5.19 10.75 -6.65
CA LEU A 55 -6.47 10.07 -6.45
C LEU A 55 -7.31 10.05 -7.73
#